data_AF-A0A8X6TXS6-F1
#
_entry.id   AF-A0A8X6TXS6-F1
#
_cell.length_a   1.000
_cell.length_b   1.000
_cell.length_c   1.000
_cell.angle_alpha   90.00
_cell.angle_beta   90.00
_cell.angle_gamma   90.00
#
_symmetry.space_group_name_H-M   'P 1'
#
loop_
_entity.id
_entity.type
_entity.pdbx_description
1 polymer ?
#
loop_
_entity_poly.entity_id
_entity_poly.type
_entity_poly.pdbx_seq_one_letter_code
_entity_poly.pdbx_strand_id
1 'polypeptide(L)'
;MSECVKVQLLRAKSRISPTGKKKTTIARLELYEITITARLASSITCEIPQEEIYFWSDLTTVITWIKRENAWVNFVQNRVSKIGTLAMKENWRHVLGSLNPADLPSRGCFLKKLIQSKWYGGPDWLYLPAEKWPCSDFVVNEDEVLKEWKKTVVSSSISC
;
A
#
# COMPACT_ATOMS: atom_id res chain seq x y z
N MET A 1 -3.71 8.62 35.35
CA MET A 1 -4.59 7.90 34.42
C MET A 1 -3.81 7.71 33.13
N SER A 2 -3.40 6.50 32.80
CA SER A 2 -2.79 6.19 31.51
C SER A 2 -3.81 6.51 30.40
N GLU A 3 -3.41 7.24 29.38
CA GLU A 3 -4.27 7.51 28.22
C GLU A 3 -4.69 6.18 27.60
N CYS A 4 -6.00 5.98 27.47
CA CYS A 4 -6.56 4.80 26.82
C CYS A 4 -6.53 5.05 25.30
N VAL A 5 -5.66 4.33 24.58
CA VAL A 5 -5.61 4.39 23.11
C VAL A 5 -6.95 3.88 22.56
N LYS A 6 -7.58 4.68 21.71
CA LYS A 6 -8.83 4.34 21.03
C LYS A 6 -8.60 4.28 19.53
N VAL A 7 -8.94 3.14 18.93
CA VAL A 7 -8.81 2.90 17.49
C VAL A 7 -10.20 2.78 16.87
N GLN A 8 -10.42 3.47 15.75
CA GLN A 8 -11.70 3.45 15.02
C GLN A 8 -11.48 3.52 13.52
N LEU A 9 -12.28 2.79 12.76
CA LEU A 9 -12.35 2.90 11.30
C LEU A 9 -13.11 4.19 10.91
N LEU A 10 -12.41 5.13 10.25
CA LEU A 10 -13.03 6.36 9.74
C LEU A 10 -13.66 6.17 8.36
N ARG A 11 -12.92 5.54 7.45
CA ARG A 11 -13.36 5.37 6.07
C ARG A 11 -12.72 4.14 5.44
N ALA A 12 -13.50 3.42 4.66
CA ALA A 12 -13.02 2.31 3.84
C ALA A 12 -13.51 2.48 2.39
N LYS A 13 -12.71 1.96 1.46
CA LYS A 13 -13.07 1.86 0.06
C LYS A 13 -12.52 0.55 -0.48
N SER A 14 -13.35 -0.16 -1.24
CA SER A 14 -12.98 -1.39 -1.93
C SER A 14 -13.41 -1.28 -3.39
N ARG A 15 -12.72 -2.00 -4.27
CA ARG A 15 -13.07 -2.13 -5.68
C ARG A 15 -13.01 -3.59 -6.11
N ILE A 16 -13.88 -3.94 -7.04
CA ILE A 16 -13.86 -5.25 -7.68
C ILE A 16 -12.77 -5.25 -8.75
N SER A 17 -11.93 -6.28 -8.74
CA SER A 17 -10.89 -6.44 -9.75
C SER A 17 -11.49 -6.52 -11.16
N PRO A 18 -10.95 -5.81 -12.17
CA PRO A 18 -11.48 -5.85 -13.52
C PRO A 18 -11.46 -7.26 -14.13
N THR A 19 -12.61 -7.73 -14.59
CA THR A 19 -12.75 -9.01 -15.31
C THR A 19 -12.58 -8.77 -16.81
N GLY A 20 -11.36 -8.88 -17.34
CA GLY A 20 -11.08 -8.63 -18.75
C GLY A 20 -9.85 -9.36 -19.32
N LYS A 21 -9.69 -9.37 -20.65
CA LYS A 21 -8.66 -10.14 -21.39
C LYS A 21 -7.21 -9.71 -21.15
N LYS A 22 -6.95 -8.51 -20.60
CA LYS A 22 -5.59 -8.08 -20.25
C LYS A 22 -5.22 -8.62 -18.89
N LYS A 23 -4.29 -9.58 -18.85
CA LYS A 23 -3.71 -10.09 -17.59
C LYS A 23 -3.05 -8.93 -16.82
N THR A 24 -3.59 -8.61 -15.66
CA THR A 24 -2.98 -7.70 -14.67
C THR A 24 -2.40 -8.55 -13.54
N THR A 25 -1.25 -8.16 -13.01
CA THR A 25 -0.62 -8.86 -11.89
C THR A 25 -1.25 -8.44 -10.56
N ILE A 26 -1.13 -9.28 -9.54
CA ILE A 26 -1.55 -8.94 -8.17
C ILE A 26 -0.84 -7.66 -7.71
N ALA A 27 0.46 -7.51 -7.98
CA ALA A 27 1.22 -6.31 -7.63
C ALA A 27 0.69 -5.03 -8.27
N ARG A 28 0.19 -5.09 -9.52
CA ARG A 28 -0.44 -3.95 -10.17
C ARG A 28 -1.81 -3.61 -9.57
N LEU A 29 -2.57 -4.60 -9.11
CA LEU A 29 -3.83 -4.38 -8.38
C LEU A 29 -3.56 -3.74 -7.03
N GLU A 30 -2.60 -4.27 -6.26
CA GLU A 30 -2.20 -3.70 -4.97
C GLU A 30 -1.69 -2.27 -5.10
N LEU A 31 -0.84 -1.97 -6.10
CA LEU A 31 -0.40 -0.58 -6.35
C LEU A 31 -1.58 0.35 -6.71
N TYR A 32 -2.61 -0.18 -7.38
CA TYR A 32 -3.82 0.58 -7.67
C TYR A 32 -4.64 0.87 -6.42
N GLU A 33 -4.84 -0.14 -5.56
CA GLU A 33 -5.49 0.04 -4.25
C GLU A 33 -4.71 1.01 -3.37
N ILE A 34 -3.38 0.92 -3.32
CA ILE A 34 -2.54 1.89 -2.62
C ILE A 34 -2.73 3.32 -3.16
N THR A 35 -2.86 3.49 -4.48
CA THR A 35 -3.14 4.81 -5.06
C THR A 35 -4.50 5.35 -4.58
N ILE A 36 -5.48 4.47 -4.37
CA ILE A 36 -6.79 4.83 -3.81
C ILE A 36 -6.65 5.20 -2.33
N THR A 37 -5.91 4.41 -1.56
CA THR A 37 -5.62 4.68 -0.14
C THR A 37 -4.96 6.04 0.05
N ALA A 38 -3.96 6.39 -0.77
CA ALA A 38 -3.30 7.70 -0.70
C ALA A 38 -4.27 8.86 -0.97
N ARG A 39 -5.18 8.72 -1.95
CA ARG A 39 -6.23 9.72 -2.20
C ARG A 39 -7.23 9.80 -1.05
N LEU A 40 -7.60 8.65 -0.48
CA LEU A 40 -8.54 8.58 0.62
C LEU A 40 -7.97 9.27 1.86
N ALA A 41 -6.73 8.95 2.22
CA ALA A 41 -6.02 9.59 3.32
C ALA A 41 -5.90 11.10 3.10
N SER A 42 -5.48 11.55 1.91
CA SER A 42 -5.43 12.97 1.56
C SER A 42 -6.78 13.67 1.74
N SER A 43 -7.89 13.03 1.34
CA SER A 43 -9.23 13.62 1.56
C SER A 43 -9.60 13.71 3.05
N ILE A 44 -9.24 12.71 3.85
CA ILE A 44 -9.50 12.71 5.30
C ILE A 44 -8.66 13.78 5.97
N THR A 45 -7.38 13.91 5.62
CA THR A 45 -6.46 14.85 6.26
C THR A 45 -6.76 16.31 5.93
N CYS A 46 -7.45 16.57 4.81
CA CYS A 46 -7.98 17.90 4.51
C CYS A 46 -9.12 18.30 5.45
N GLU A 47 -9.94 17.35 5.90
CA GLU A 47 -11.08 17.60 6.80
C GLU A 47 -10.69 17.47 8.28
N ILE A 48 -9.75 16.55 8.56
CA ILE A 48 -9.28 16.19 9.89
C ILE A 48 -7.75 16.17 9.86
N PRO A 49 -7.08 17.31 10.07
CA PRO A 49 -5.63 17.39 10.07
C PRO A 49 -5.01 16.41 11.07
N GLN A 50 -3.94 15.72 10.68
CA GLN A 50 -3.20 14.78 11.51
C GLN A 50 -1.71 15.13 11.46
N GLU A 51 -1.04 15.05 12.61
CA GLU A 51 0.40 15.30 12.70
C GLU A 51 1.21 14.13 12.14
N GLU A 52 0.75 12.90 12.39
CA GLU A 52 1.41 11.68 11.95
C GLU A 52 0.48 10.80 11.12
N ILE A 53 0.98 10.32 9.98
CA ILE A 53 0.22 9.46 9.06
C ILE A 53 1.10 8.30 8.66
N TYR A 54 0.57 7.09 8.80
CA TYR A 54 1.26 5.86 8.47
C TYR A 54 0.44 5.03 7.48
N PHE A 55 1.12 4.41 6.52
CA PHE A 55 0.51 3.55 5.53
C PHE A 55 1.14 2.17 5.59
N TRP A 56 0.30 1.12 5.58
CA TRP A 56 0.78 -0.26 5.54
C TRP A 56 0.28 -1.00 4.31
N SER A 57 1.14 -1.84 3.74
CA SER A 57 0.78 -2.87 2.76
C SER A 57 1.56 -4.14 3.07
N ASP A 58 0.97 -5.29 2.74
CA ASP A 58 1.58 -6.60 2.89
C ASP A 58 2.29 -7.09 1.63
N LEU A 59 2.26 -6.31 0.55
CA LEU A 59 2.95 -6.65 -0.68
C LEU A 59 4.27 -5.89 -0.80
N THR A 60 5.36 -6.59 -0.49
CA THR A 60 6.73 -6.09 -0.50
C THR A 60 7.11 -5.43 -1.83
N THR A 61 6.75 -6.04 -2.96
CA THR A 61 6.98 -5.49 -4.31
C THR A 61 6.45 -4.06 -4.47
N VAL A 62 5.26 -3.79 -3.95
CA VAL A 62 4.63 -2.47 -4.08
C VAL A 62 5.27 -1.45 -3.16
N ILE A 63 5.59 -1.83 -1.92
CA ILE A 63 6.38 -0.98 -1.01
C ILE A 63 7.73 -0.65 -1.65
N THR A 64 8.38 -1.62 -2.29
CA THR A 64 9.65 -1.41 -3.00
C THR A 64 9.51 -0.44 -4.16
N TRP A 65 8.47 -0.55 -4.99
CA TRP A 65 8.25 0.41 -6.09
C TRP A 65 8.01 1.84 -5.61
N ILE A 66 7.34 2.02 -4.47
CA ILE A 66 7.08 3.35 -3.88
C ILE A 66 8.37 3.94 -3.31
N LYS A 67 9.20 3.13 -2.65
CA LYS A 67 10.41 3.62 -1.96
C LYS A 67 11.61 3.83 -2.89
N ARG A 68 11.73 3.03 -3.96
CA ARG A 68 12.88 3.13 -4.89
C ARG A 68 12.64 4.17 -5.97
N GLU A 69 13.65 5.00 -6.19
CA GLU A 69 13.68 6.01 -7.25
C GLU A 69 14.23 5.42 -8.56
N ASN A 70 13.48 4.49 -9.15
CA ASN A 70 13.82 3.90 -10.45
C ASN A 70 12.86 4.35 -11.55
N ALA A 71 13.31 4.24 -12.79
CA ALA A 71 12.44 4.39 -13.96
C ALA A 71 11.57 3.13 -14.13
N TRP A 72 10.29 3.23 -13.75
CA TRP A 72 9.34 2.12 -13.91
C TRP A 72 8.58 2.22 -15.23
N VAL A 73 7.99 1.11 -15.69
CA VAL A 73 7.04 1.16 -16.81
C VAL A 73 5.86 2.08 -16.47
N ASN A 74 5.22 2.64 -17.49
CA ASN A 74 4.24 3.73 -17.33
C ASN A 74 3.12 3.43 -16.31
N PHE A 75 2.65 2.18 -16.22
CA PHE A 75 1.60 1.82 -15.25
C PHE A 75 2.03 2.08 -13.81
N VAL A 76 3.23 1.60 -13.44
CA VAL A 76 3.82 1.72 -12.10
C VAL A 76 4.30 3.14 -11.89
N GLN A 77 5.03 3.72 -12.85
CA GLN A 77 5.57 5.07 -12.77
C GLN A 77 4.48 6.11 -12.48
N ASN A 78 3.39 6.10 -13.24
CA ASN A 78 2.33 7.09 -13.08
C ASN A 78 1.65 7.00 -11.69
N ARG A 79 1.57 5.79 -11.12
CA ARG A 79 0.99 5.56 -9.80
C ARG A 79 1.93 5.96 -8.68
N VAL A 80 3.19 5.52 -8.74
CA VAL A 80 4.23 5.92 -7.77
C VAL A 80 4.37 7.43 -7.74
N SER A 81 4.46 8.09 -8.91
CA SER A 81 4.47 9.55 -8.98
C SER A 81 3.21 10.17 -8.38
N LYS A 82 2.01 9.62 -8.64
CA LYS A 82 0.79 10.14 -8.03
C LYS A 82 0.77 9.96 -6.51
N ILE A 83 1.21 8.81 -6.00
CA ILE A 83 1.32 8.52 -4.56
C ILE A 83 2.28 9.53 -3.92
N GLY A 84 3.44 9.80 -4.53
CA GLY A 84 4.40 10.80 -4.05
C GLY A 84 3.87 12.22 -3.98
N THR A 85 2.84 12.58 -4.77
CA THR A 85 2.14 13.89 -4.64
C THR A 85 1.15 13.95 -3.47
N LEU A 86 0.82 12.82 -2.85
CA LEU A 86 -0.24 12.71 -1.85
C LEU A 86 0.27 12.26 -0.47
N ALA A 87 1.39 11.53 -0.43
CA ALA A 87 1.95 10.96 0.78
C ALA A 87 3.47 10.85 0.66
N MET A 88 4.18 11.12 1.75
CA MET A 88 5.63 10.94 1.85
C MET A 88 6.00 9.46 1.72
N LYS A 89 7.08 9.16 0.99
CA LYS A 89 7.52 7.77 0.73
C LYS A 89 7.96 7.06 2.02
N GLU A 90 8.42 7.83 3.00
CA GLU A 90 8.88 7.40 4.32
C GLU A 90 7.74 6.84 5.19
N ASN A 91 6.51 7.29 4.96
CA ASN A 91 5.34 6.88 5.74
C ASN A 91 4.81 5.49 5.34
N TRP A 92 5.32 4.92 4.23
CA TRP A 92 4.93 3.59 3.76
C TRP A 92 5.73 2.50 4.47
N ARG A 93 5.02 1.58 5.11
CA ARG A 93 5.56 0.47 5.91
C ARG A 93 5.05 -0.86 5.37
N HIS A 94 5.84 -1.90 5.58
CA HIS A 94 5.41 -3.26 5.34
C HIS A 94 4.76 -3.82 6.61
N VAL A 95 3.71 -4.63 6.42
CA VAL A 95 3.09 -5.45 7.47
C VAL A 95 2.92 -6.86 6.94
N LEU A 96 3.05 -7.89 7.77
CA LEU A 96 2.73 -9.25 7.33
C LEU A 96 1.24 -9.35 6.98
N GLY A 97 0.88 -10.09 5.93
CA GLY A 97 -0.53 -10.27 5.55
C GLY A 97 -1.40 -10.85 6.67
N SER A 98 -0.84 -11.71 7.53
CA SER A 98 -1.52 -12.23 8.73
C SER A 98 -1.83 -11.18 9.79
N LEU A 99 -1.15 -10.03 9.75
CA LEU A 99 -1.35 -8.88 10.62
C LEU A 99 -2.14 -7.75 9.92
N ASN A 100 -2.46 -7.90 8.63
CA ASN A 100 -3.18 -6.92 7.85
C ASN A 100 -4.71 -7.14 7.97
N PRO A 101 -5.44 -6.28 8.71
CA PRO A 101 -6.89 -6.43 8.85
C PRO A 101 -7.65 -6.22 7.53
N ALA A 102 -7.06 -5.53 6.54
CA ALA A 102 -7.72 -5.22 5.27
C ALA A 102 -7.75 -6.39 4.28
N ASP A 103 -6.93 -7.42 4.50
CA ASP A 103 -6.91 -8.63 3.66
C ASP A 103 -8.24 -9.42 3.75
N LEU A 104 -8.86 -9.45 4.92
CA LEU A 104 -10.13 -10.15 5.12
C LEU A 104 -11.28 -9.58 4.25
N PRO A 105 -11.59 -8.27 4.28
CA PRO A 105 -12.62 -7.71 3.42
C PRO A 105 -12.22 -7.64 1.94
N SER A 106 -10.92 -7.55 1.60
CA SER A 106 -10.48 -7.47 0.19
C SER A 106 -10.71 -8.78 -0.57
N ARG A 107 -10.61 -9.93 0.11
CA ARG A 107 -10.90 -11.27 -0.46
C ARG A 107 -12.38 -11.60 -0.54
N GLY A 108 -13.23 -10.77 0.07
CA GLY A 108 -14.62 -11.09 0.32
C GLY A 108 -14.79 -12.00 1.54
N CYS A 109 -15.69 -11.64 2.44
CA CYS A 109 -16.01 -12.45 3.61
C CYS A 109 -17.48 -12.27 4.01
N PHE A 110 -18.00 -13.23 4.79
CA PHE A 110 -19.32 -13.10 5.39
C PHE A 110 -19.35 -11.97 6.43
N LEU A 111 -20.45 -11.24 6.47
CA LEU A 111 -20.66 -10.11 7.39
C LEU A 111 -20.38 -10.50 8.86
N LYS A 112 -20.83 -11.69 9.28
CA LYS A 112 -20.58 -12.20 10.64
C LYS A 112 -19.07 -12.29 10.96
N LYS A 113 -18.29 -12.80 10.00
CA LYS A 113 -16.83 -12.91 10.14
C LYS A 113 -16.19 -11.52 10.18
N LEU A 114 -16.67 -10.57 9.37
CA LEU A 114 -16.18 -9.20 9.37
C LEU A 114 -16.43 -8.49 10.70
N ILE A 115 -17.64 -8.61 11.25
CA ILE A 115 -18.03 -8.01 12.54
C ILE A 115 -17.18 -8.57 13.69
N GLN A 116 -16.87 -9.87 13.67
CA GLN A 116 -16.06 -10.54 14.69
C GLN A 116 -14.55 -10.33 14.50
N SER A 117 -14.14 -9.71 13.40
CA SER A 117 -12.72 -9.48 13.08
C SER A 117 -12.18 -8.18 13.67
N LYS A 118 -10.88 -7.95 13.47
CA LYS A 118 -10.19 -6.71 13.83
C LYS A 118 -10.43 -5.56 12.85
N TRP A 119 -11.34 -5.69 11.88
CA TRP A 119 -11.57 -4.69 10.85
C TRP A 119 -11.99 -3.31 11.39
N TYR A 120 -12.95 -3.28 12.33
CA TYR A 120 -13.50 -2.02 12.85
C TYR A 120 -12.68 -1.40 13.99
N GLY A 121 -12.11 -2.24 14.85
CA GLY A 121 -11.29 -1.83 16.01
C GLY A 121 -9.80 -1.78 15.72
N GLY A 122 -9.36 -2.15 14.52
CA GLY A 122 -7.96 -2.28 14.19
C GLY A 122 -7.26 -3.46 14.89
N PRO A 123 -6.04 -3.77 14.48
CA PRO A 123 -5.22 -4.84 15.06
C PRO A 123 -4.60 -4.40 16.39
N ASP A 124 -4.24 -5.39 17.21
CA ASP A 124 -3.79 -5.18 18.61
C ASP A 124 -2.54 -4.29 18.71
N TRP A 125 -1.68 -4.32 17.69
CA TRP A 125 -0.46 -3.52 17.68
C TRP A 125 -0.72 -2.01 17.60
N LEU A 126 -1.87 -1.54 17.10
CA LEU A 126 -2.21 -0.10 17.10
C LEU A 126 -2.47 0.45 18.51
N TYR A 127 -2.71 -0.42 19.49
CA TYR A 127 -2.89 -0.04 20.89
C TYR A 127 -1.56 0.01 21.66
N LEU A 128 -0.47 -0.41 21.03
CA LEU A 128 0.88 -0.35 21.58
C LEU A 128 1.55 0.98 21.18
N PRO A 129 2.63 1.39 21.88
CA PRO A 129 3.47 2.48 21.43
C PRO A 129 3.97 2.30 19.99
N ALA A 130 4.17 3.40 19.25
CA ALA A 130 4.49 3.38 17.82
C ALA A 130 5.79 2.62 17.49
N GLU A 131 6.70 2.50 18.44
CA GLU A 131 7.95 1.72 18.34
C GLU A 131 7.68 0.21 18.24
N LYS A 132 6.52 -0.25 18.69
CA LYS A 132 6.09 -1.65 18.61
C LYS A 132 5.24 -1.95 17.38
N TRP A 133 4.93 -0.94 16.56
CA TRP A 133 4.15 -1.15 15.36
C TRP A 133 4.98 -1.91 14.31
N PRO A 134 4.34 -2.73 13.45
CA PRO A 134 5.05 -3.46 12.43
C PRO A 134 5.75 -2.48 11.47
N CYS A 135 7.06 -2.60 11.46
CA CYS A 135 7.97 -2.01 10.50
C CYS A 135 9.05 -3.05 10.22
N SER A 136 8.62 -4.19 9.71
CA SER A 136 9.52 -5.32 9.48
C SER A 136 10.46 -5.01 8.31
N ASP A 137 11.74 -5.36 8.47
CA ASP A 137 12.57 -5.68 7.33
C ASP A 137 11.91 -6.83 6.56
N PHE A 138 11.83 -6.68 5.24
CA PHE A 138 11.17 -7.66 4.39
C PHE A 138 12.10 -8.04 3.25
N VAL A 139 12.02 -9.31 2.86
CA VAL A 139 12.78 -9.80 1.70
C VAL A 139 12.09 -9.32 0.43
N VAL A 140 12.86 -8.60 -0.39
CA VAL A 140 12.41 -8.14 -1.70
C VAL A 140 12.61 -9.27 -2.70
N ASN A 141 11.53 -9.64 -3.41
CA ASN A 141 11.67 -10.46 -4.61
C ASN A 141 12.10 -9.54 -5.77
N GLU A 142 13.41 -9.46 -6.01
CA GLU A 142 13.97 -8.58 -7.05
C GLU A 142 13.46 -8.95 -8.45
N ASP A 143 13.31 -10.24 -8.75
CA ASP A 143 12.81 -10.68 -10.05
C ASP A 143 11.41 -10.15 -10.32
N GLU A 144 10.52 -10.12 -9.31
CA GLU A 144 9.19 -9.55 -9.44
C GLU A 144 9.22 -8.02 -9.57
N VAL A 145 10.09 -7.34 -8.81
CA VAL A 145 10.24 -5.87 -8.87
C VAL A 145 10.76 -5.43 -10.23
N LEU A 146 11.77 -6.12 -10.76
CA LEU A 146 12.47 -5.78 -11.99
C LEU A 146 11.66 -6.07 -13.26
N LYS A 147 10.58 -6.86 -13.19
CA LYS A 147 9.62 -7.03 -14.30
C LYS A 147 9.03 -5.70 -14.77
N GLU A 148 8.92 -4.72 -13.88
CA GLU A 148 8.37 -3.39 -14.17
C GLU A 148 9.45 -2.32 -14.36
N TRP A 149 10.73 -2.71 -14.46
CA TRP A 149 11.81 -1.77 -14.73
C TRP A 149 11.86 -1.39 -16.22
N LYS A 150 11.94 -0.08 -16.51
CA LYS A 150 12.23 0.40 -17.88
C LYS A 150 13.70 0.17 -18.19
N LYS A 151 13.99 -0.84 -19.01
CA LYS A 151 15.32 -0.97 -19.62
C LYS A 151 15.53 0.20 -20.59
N THR A 152 16.54 1.02 -20.33
CA THR A 152 16.98 2.02 -21.30
C THR A 152 17.63 1.29 -22.47
N VAL A 153 17.03 1.38 -23.66
CA VAL A 153 17.71 0.92 -24.88
C VAL A 153 18.78 1.96 -25.19
N VAL A 154 20.03 1.66 -24.89
CA VAL A 154 21.15 2.45 -25.40
C VAL A 154 21.22 2.15 -26.89
N SER A 155 20.74 3.08 -27.72
CA SER A 155 21.00 3.05 -29.14
C SER A 155 22.49 3.30 -29.33
N SER A 156 23.26 2.22 -29.56
CA SER A 156 24.61 2.35 -30.08
C SER A 156 24.51 2.94 -31.48
N SER A 157 24.73 4.24 -31.60
CA SER A 157 24.96 4.91 -32.87
C SER A 157 26.17 4.25 -33.52
N ILE A 158 25.94 3.43 -34.54
CA ILE A 158 27.00 3.00 -35.45
C ILE A 158 27.36 4.26 -36.25
N SER A 159 28.46 4.89 -35.88
CA SER A 159 29.12 5.90 -36.71
C SER A 159 29.73 5.18 -37.91
N CYS A 160 29.12 5.36 -39.09
CA CYS A 160 29.80 5.18 -40.38
C CYS A 160 30.73 6.36 -40.65
#